data_AF-A0A838VWZ0-F1
#
_entry.id   AF-A0A838VWZ0-F1
#
_cell.length_a   1.000
_cell.length_b   1.000
_cell.length_c   1.000
_cell.angle_alpha   90.00
_cell.angle_beta   90.00
_cell.angle_gamma   90.00
#
_symmetry.space_group_name_H-M   'P 1'
#
loop_
_entity.id
_entity.type
_entity.pdbx_description
1 polymer ?
#
loop_
_entity_poly.entity_id
_entity_poly.type
_entity_poly.pdbx_seq_one_letter_code
_entity_poly.pdbx_strand_id
1 'polypeptide(L)'
;MSARINYILIVFTLTFSVFNTSYTWFGFFNKSVAAPKNSGSKHTESATSFNPNDILFTPTINVHVNSDSRSASASAAKNSSRQKLLDSSRERAQQHINSLSHVIMHNKFTTALTVASISYIALQSTLLYLRHNLYLPDCWSKWHNTKTLSELYTVPQPTLAKQLINDIQHTYTKLSNPLDFTTPLISFVRDLETEIKYLNLYKSLIKKVQLYKINRIIWFDDKLLEETPDRLHRLAYIKNTFFTWLVDHKIEIQKPLL
;
A
#
# COMPACT_ATOMS: atom_id res chain seq x y z
N MET A 1 -12.58 -24.31 32.91
CA MET A 1 -13.16 -24.04 31.57
C MET A 1 -13.00 -22.58 31.11
N SER A 2 -13.09 -21.58 32.00
CA SER A 2 -12.97 -20.14 31.65
C SER A 2 -11.65 -19.76 30.94
N ALA A 3 -10.51 -20.36 31.30
CA ALA A 3 -9.22 -20.08 30.67
C ALA A 3 -9.14 -20.46 29.17
N ARG A 4 -9.92 -21.45 28.71
CA ARG A 4 -9.92 -21.89 27.29
C ARG A 4 -10.72 -20.96 26.39
N ILE A 5 -11.74 -20.29 26.92
CA ILE A 5 -12.58 -19.33 26.17
C ILE A 5 -11.80 -18.04 25.90
N ASN A 6 -11.00 -17.57 26.86
CA ASN A 6 -10.13 -16.41 26.67
C ASN A 6 -9.08 -16.64 25.58
N TYR A 7 -8.53 -17.85 25.45
CA TYR A 7 -7.55 -18.15 24.40
C TYR A 7 -8.16 -18.04 23.00
N ILE A 8 -9.38 -18.54 22.80
CA ILE A 8 -10.06 -18.49 21.49
C ILE A 8 -10.40 -17.04 21.09
N LEU A 9 -10.88 -16.23 22.03
CA LEU A 9 -11.16 -14.81 21.78
C LEU A 9 -9.89 -14.00 21.50
N ILE A 10 -8.78 -14.31 22.18
CA ILE A 10 -7.48 -13.67 21.93
C ILE A 10 -6.97 -14.04 20.54
N VAL A 11 -7.04 -15.31 20.16
CA VAL A 11 -6.68 -15.74 18.79
C VAL A 11 -7.58 -15.02 17.79
N PHE A 12 -8.89 -15.02 17.97
CA PHE A 12 -9.82 -14.39 17.01
C PHE A 12 -9.62 -12.87 16.85
N THR A 13 -9.33 -12.15 17.94
CA THR A 13 -9.02 -10.71 17.88
C THR A 13 -7.67 -10.43 17.25
N LEU A 14 -6.68 -11.31 17.47
CA LEU A 14 -5.39 -11.28 16.79
C LEU A 14 -5.54 -11.51 15.29
N THR A 15 -6.28 -12.55 14.89
CA THR A 15 -6.51 -12.87 13.48
C THR A 15 -7.24 -11.73 12.80
N PHE A 16 -8.26 -11.15 13.45
CA PHE A 16 -9.01 -10.02 12.92
C PHE A 16 -8.17 -8.73 12.84
N SER A 17 -7.33 -8.44 13.85
CA SER A 17 -6.41 -7.29 13.82
C SER A 17 -5.37 -7.44 12.72
N VAL A 18 -4.74 -8.62 12.59
CA VAL A 18 -3.77 -8.91 11.53
C VAL A 18 -4.44 -8.85 10.17
N PHE A 19 -5.66 -9.40 10.00
CA PHE A 19 -6.42 -9.31 8.76
C PHE A 19 -6.77 -7.86 8.40
N ASN A 20 -7.23 -7.04 9.35
CA ASN A 20 -7.56 -5.65 9.08
C ASN A 20 -6.30 -4.83 8.70
N THR A 21 -5.16 -5.11 9.33
CA THR A 21 -3.87 -4.50 8.96
C THR A 21 -3.36 -5.02 7.60
N SER A 22 -3.69 -6.27 7.25
CA SER A 22 -3.30 -6.89 5.98
C SER A 22 -4.20 -6.47 4.81
N TYR A 23 -5.48 -6.18 5.04
CA TYR A 23 -6.41 -5.71 4.00
C TYR A 23 -6.02 -4.32 3.47
N THR A 24 -5.55 -3.42 4.35
CA THR A 24 -4.97 -2.13 3.92
C THR A 24 -3.67 -2.32 3.13
N TRP A 25 -2.94 -3.40 3.39
CA TRP A 25 -1.69 -3.75 2.72
C TRP A 25 -1.93 -4.41 1.35
N PHE A 26 -2.80 -5.41 1.26
CA PHE A 26 -3.19 -6.06 0.00
C PHE A 26 -3.91 -5.11 -0.96
N GLY A 27 -4.73 -4.18 -0.45
CA GLY A 27 -5.33 -3.12 -1.26
C GLY A 27 -4.29 -2.20 -1.92
N PHE A 28 -3.12 -2.03 -1.31
CA PHE A 28 -2.03 -1.22 -1.85
C PHE A 28 -1.21 -1.97 -2.92
N PHE A 29 -1.00 -3.28 -2.75
CA PHE A 29 -0.36 -4.12 -3.78
C PHE A 29 -1.23 -4.29 -5.03
N ASN A 30 -2.55 -4.45 -4.87
CA ASN A 30 -3.46 -4.49 -6.03
C ASN A 30 -3.50 -3.15 -6.78
N LYS A 31 -3.22 -2.03 -6.11
CA LYS A 31 -3.18 -0.70 -6.74
C LYS A 31 -1.85 -0.39 -7.45
N SER A 32 -0.76 -1.12 -7.12
CA SER A 32 0.59 -0.87 -7.67
C SER A 32 0.99 -1.82 -8.80
N VAL A 33 0.19 -2.86 -9.09
CA VAL A 33 0.39 -3.77 -10.25
C VAL A 33 -0.50 -3.39 -11.45
N ALA A 34 -1.32 -2.34 -11.33
CA ALA A 34 -1.89 -1.69 -12.50
C ALA A 34 -0.79 -0.90 -13.25
N ALA A 35 0.10 -1.62 -13.92
CA ALA A 35 0.94 -1.06 -14.96
C ALA A 35 0.01 -0.29 -15.91
N PRO A 36 0.33 0.96 -16.29
CA PRO A 36 -0.39 1.61 -17.36
C PRO A 36 -0.24 0.69 -18.57
N LYS A 37 -1.34 0.05 -18.99
CA LYS A 37 -1.39 -0.57 -20.31
C LYS A 37 -1.08 0.57 -21.26
N ASN A 38 0.14 0.54 -21.78
CA ASN A 38 0.59 1.39 -22.86
C ASN A 38 -0.27 0.99 -24.07
N SER A 39 -1.48 1.55 -24.10
CA SER A 39 -2.34 1.60 -25.25
C SER A 39 -1.55 2.38 -26.28
N GLY A 40 -0.84 1.66 -27.15
CA GLY A 40 -0.21 2.20 -28.33
C GLY A 40 -1.25 2.97 -29.11
N SER A 41 -1.29 4.28 -28.87
CA SER A 41 -1.96 5.27 -29.70
C SER A 41 -1.25 5.20 -31.04
N LYS A 42 -1.87 4.56 -32.01
CA LYS A 42 -1.59 4.82 -33.42
C LYS A 42 -1.98 6.28 -33.66
N HIS A 43 -1.00 7.18 -33.53
CA HIS A 43 -1.09 8.52 -34.08
C HIS A 43 -1.34 8.37 -35.58
N THR A 44 -2.61 8.50 -35.95
CA THR A 44 -3.00 8.87 -37.31
C THR A 44 -3.06 10.38 -37.25
N GLU A 45 -2.08 11.05 -37.87
CA GLU A 45 -2.10 12.50 -38.09
C GLU A 45 -3.31 12.84 -38.95
N SER A 46 -4.39 13.25 -38.30
CA SER A 46 -5.46 14.01 -38.95
C SER A 46 -5.26 15.46 -38.59
N ALA A 47 -4.69 16.21 -39.55
CA ALA A 47 -4.61 17.65 -39.51
C ALA A 47 -6.03 18.26 -39.48
N THR A 48 -6.52 18.59 -38.29
CA THR A 48 -7.68 19.46 -38.13
C THR A 48 -7.22 20.92 -38.19
N SER A 49 -7.42 21.52 -39.36
CA SER A 49 -7.43 22.95 -39.56
C SER A 49 -8.42 23.61 -38.59
N PHE A 50 -7.93 24.52 -37.75
CA PHE A 50 -8.77 25.41 -36.96
C PHE A 50 -9.52 26.35 -37.91
N ASN A 51 -10.86 26.24 -37.94
CA ASN A 51 -11.73 27.20 -38.61
C ASN A 51 -12.31 28.16 -37.55
N PRO A 52 -11.99 29.47 -37.58
CA PRO A 52 -12.36 30.40 -36.51
C PRO A 52 -13.76 31.04 -36.66
N ASN A 53 -14.67 30.48 -37.46
CA ASN A 53 -15.93 31.18 -37.83
C ASN A 53 -17.25 30.49 -37.48
N ASP A 54 -17.30 29.56 -36.53
CA ASP A 54 -18.58 28.99 -36.08
C ASP A 54 -19.03 29.56 -34.73
N ILE A 55 -19.33 30.86 -34.73
CA ILE A 55 -20.27 31.46 -33.78
C ILE A 55 -21.68 31.21 -34.35
N LEU A 56 -22.18 29.98 -34.20
CA LEU A 56 -23.59 29.70 -34.44
C LEU A 56 -24.29 29.60 -33.09
N PHE A 57 -24.98 30.68 -32.72
CA PHE A 57 -25.97 30.68 -31.65
C PHE A 57 -27.06 29.65 -32.02
N THR A 58 -26.93 28.43 -31.52
CA THR A 58 -28.06 27.49 -31.50
C THR A 58 -29.04 27.96 -30.43
N PRO A 59 -30.28 28.32 -30.79
CA PRO A 59 -31.28 28.66 -29.80
C PRO A 59 -31.58 27.43 -28.96
N THR A 60 -31.30 27.48 -27.66
CA THR A 60 -31.76 26.49 -26.70
C THR A 60 -33.27 26.61 -26.60
N ILE A 61 -33.98 25.86 -27.45
CA ILE A 61 -35.43 25.68 -27.32
C ILE A 61 -35.64 24.78 -26.10
N ASN A 62 -35.94 25.39 -24.96
CA ASN A 62 -36.47 24.68 -23.79
C ASN A 62 -37.87 24.15 -24.13
N VAL A 63 -37.92 23.00 -24.80
CA VAL A 63 -39.16 22.23 -24.92
C VAL A 63 -39.42 21.60 -23.56
N HIS A 64 -40.19 22.29 -22.72
CA HIS A 64 -40.78 21.70 -21.52
C HIS A 64 -41.86 20.72 -21.98
N VAL A 65 -41.43 19.50 -22.33
CA VAL A 65 -42.33 18.39 -22.63
C VAL A 65 -43.00 17.99 -21.32
N ASN A 66 -44.24 18.42 -21.15
CA ASN A 66 -45.11 18.03 -20.06
C ASN A 66 -45.42 16.52 -20.21
N SER A 67 -44.54 15.66 -19.68
CA SER A 67 -44.65 14.20 -19.69
C SER A 67 -45.20 13.65 -18.37
N ASP A 68 -46.13 14.37 -17.75
CA ASP A 68 -46.51 14.20 -16.34
C ASP A 68 -47.57 13.14 -16.03
N SER A 69 -47.84 12.17 -16.91
CA SER A 69 -48.86 11.14 -16.57
C SER A 69 -48.63 9.72 -17.10
N ARG A 70 -47.86 9.50 -18.17
CA ARG A 70 -47.53 8.14 -18.66
C ARG A 70 -46.18 7.61 -18.21
N SER A 71 -45.30 8.46 -17.67
CA SER A 71 -44.00 8.08 -17.11
C SER A 71 -44.10 7.49 -15.70
N ALA A 72 -45.16 7.81 -14.95
CA ALA A 72 -45.38 7.36 -13.56
C ALA A 72 -45.66 5.85 -13.44
N SER A 73 -46.41 5.25 -14.37
CA SER A 73 -46.73 3.81 -14.32
C SER A 73 -45.57 2.92 -14.76
N ALA A 74 -44.82 3.33 -15.79
CA ALA A 74 -43.63 2.63 -16.26
C ALA A 74 -42.49 2.69 -15.23
N SER A 75 -42.32 3.83 -14.55
CA SER A 75 -41.35 3.95 -13.45
C SER A 75 -41.75 3.13 -12.22
N ALA A 76 -43.05 3.06 -11.87
CA ALA A 76 -43.54 2.18 -10.79
C ALA A 76 -43.28 0.68 -11.07
N ALA A 77 -43.52 0.22 -12.30
CA ALA A 77 -43.26 -1.18 -12.69
C ALA A 77 -41.76 -1.54 -12.67
N LYS A 78 -40.90 -0.61 -13.12
CA LYS A 78 -39.44 -0.76 -13.07
C LYS A 78 -38.93 -0.79 -11.63
N ASN A 79 -39.47 0.08 -10.78
CA ASN A 79 -39.11 0.13 -9.36
C ASN A 79 -39.56 -1.13 -8.61
N SER A 80 -40.75 -1.66 -8.91
CA SER A 80 -41.24 -2.92 -8.34
C SER A 80 -40.36 -4.12 -8.71
N SER A 81 -39.92 -4.20 -9.97
CA SER A 81 -39.03 -5.27 -10.44
C SER A 81 -37.65 -5.21 -9.78
N ARG A 82 -37.11 -3.99 -9.61
CA ARG A 82 -35.85 -3.78 -8.89
C ARG A 82 -35.96 -4.14 -7.41
N GLN A 83 -37.08 -3.80 -6.78
CA GLN A 83 -37.33 -4.14 -5.38
C GLN A 83 -37.40 -5.66 -5.17
N LYS A 84 -38.15 -6.38 -6.01
CA LYS A 84 -38.21 -7.85 -5.98
C LYS A 84 -36.83 -8.50 -6.19
N LEU A 85 -36.00 -7.93 -7.06
CA LEU A 85 -34.64 -8.42 -7.29
C LEU A 85 -33.74 -8.20 -6.06
N LEU A 86 -33.86 -7.04 -5.40
CA LEU A 86 -33.12 -6.76 -4.16
C LEU A 86 -33.57 -7.67 -3.01
N ASP A 87 -34.87 -7.88 -2.86
CA ASP A 87 -35.44 -8.73 -1.81
C ASP A 87 -35.01 -10.19 -2.00
N SER A 88 -35.10 -10.72 -3.22
CA SER A 88 -34.61 -12.09 -3.53
C SER A 88 -33.10 -12.25 -3.34
N SER A 89 -32.29 -11.22 -3.64
CA SER A 89 -30.85 -11.23 -3.36
C SER A 89 -30.56 -11.24 -1.86
N ARG A 90 -31.37 -10.52 -1.06
CA ARG A 90 -31.25 -10.47 0.39
C ARG A 90 -31.63 -11.81 1.02
N GLU A 91 -32.71 -12.42 0.57
CA GLU A 91 -33.16 -13.74 1.04
C GLU A 91 -32.11 -14.82 0.77
N ARG A 92 -31.51 -14.85 -0.43
CA ARG A 92 -30.40 -15.77 -0.75
C ARG A 92 -29.20 -15.54 0.16
N ALA A 93 -28.80 -14.29 0.37
CA ALA A 93 -27.69 -13.97 1.28
C ALA A 93 -27.98 -14.45 2.71
N GLN A 94 -29.20 -14.25 3.21
CA GLN A 94 -29.61 -14.70 4.54
C GLN A 94 -29.61 -16.23 4.66
N GLN A 95 -30.09 -16.94 3.63
CA GLN A 95 -30.06 -18.39 3.58
C GLN A 95 -28.62 -18.93 3.61
N HIS A 96 -27.71 -18.31 2.86
CA HIS A 96 -26.29 -18.65 2.90
C HIS A 96 -25.67 -18.43 4.29
N ILE A 97 -25.93 -17.30 4.93
CA ILE A 97 -25.44 -17.00 6.30
C ILE A 97 -25.96 -18.03 7.31
N ASN A 98 -27.25 -18.37 7.26
CA ASN A 98 -27.85 -19.34 8.16
C ASN A 98 -27.25 -20.74 7.98
N SER A 99 -27.02 -21.17 6.73
CA SER A 99 -26.38 -22.46 6.43
C SER A 99 -24.94 -22.53 6.95
N LEU A 100 -24.15 -21.45 6.80
CA LEU A 100 -22.79 -21.36 7.33
C LEU A 100 -22.78 -21.42 8.86
N SER A 101 -23.70 -20.72 9.52
CA SER A 101 -23.83 -20.74 10.97
C SER A 101 -24.05 -22.16 11.51
N HIS A 102 -24.91 -22.95 10.85
CA HIS A 102 -25.17 -24.33 11.25
C HIS A 102 -23.90 -25.21 11.13
N VAL A 103 -23.16 -25.09 10.04
CA VAL A 103 -21.91 -25.83 9.83
C VAL A 103 -20.85 -25.45 10.88
N ILE A 104 -20.71 -24.15 11.18
CA ILE A 104 -19.78 -23.65 12.21
C ILE A 104 -20.18 -24.18 13.60
N MET A 105 -21.48 -24.22 13.91
CA MET A 105 -21.98 -24.70 15.20
C MET A 105 -21.81 -26.21 15.39
N HIS A 106 -21.91 -27.00 14.33
CA HIS A 106 -21.68 -28.45 14.41
C HIS A 106 -20.18 -28.78 14.58
N ASN A 107 -19.30 -28.03 13.89
CA ASN A 107 -17.86 -28.30 13.83
C ASN A 107 -17.01 -27.20 14.49
N LYS A 108 -17.39 -26.76 15.70
CA LYS A 108 -16.76 -25.61 16.38
C LYS A 108 -15.25 -25.76 16.55
N PHE A 109 -14.80 -26.93 16.98
CA PHE A 109 -13.37 -27.20 17.22
C PHE A 109 -12.57 -27.27 15.92
N THR A 110 -13.08 -27.99 14.91
CA THR A 110 -12.43 -28.08 13.60
C THR A 110 -12.34 -26.71 12.93
N THR A 111 -13.42 -25.94 12.97
CA THR A 111 -13.44 -24.57 12.44
C THR A 111 -12.43 -23.67 13.15
N ALA A 112 -12.40 -23.72 14.50
CA ALA A 112 -11.45 -22.93 15.28
C ALA A 112 -9.99 -23.32 14.98
N LEU A 113 -9.70 -24.61 14.86
CA LEU A 113 -8.36 -25.11 14.53
C LEU A 113 -7.94 -24.68 13.11
N THR A 114 -8.84 -24.78 12.14
CA THR A 114 -8.58 -24.35 10.76
C THR A 114 -8.30 -22.85 10.70
N VAL A 115 -9.13 -22.03 11.34
CA VAL A 115 -8.93 -20.57 11.39
C VAL A 115 -7.62 -20.20 12.09
N ALA A 116 -7.31 -20.85 13.20
CA ALA A 116 -6.05 -20.64 13.92
C ALA A 116 -4.84 -21.04 13.05
N SER A 117 -4.92 -22.16 12.34
CA SER A 117 -3.84 -22.66 11.47
C SER A 117 -3.60 -21.73 10.29
N ILE A 118 -4.65 -21.31 9.58
CA ILE A 118 -4.54 -20.35 8.47
C ILE A 118 -3.92 -19.04 8.95
N SER A 119 -4.33 -18.58 10.13
CA SER A 119 -3.85 -17.31 10.65
C SER A 119 -2.41 -17.38 11.14
N TYR A 120 -2.00 -18.51 11.73
CA TYR A 120 -0.61 -18.80 12.05
C TYR A 120 0.26 -18.76 10.79
N ILE A 121 -0.15 -19.48 9.74
CA ILE A 121 0.58 -19.51 8.45
C ILE A 121 0.68 -18.11 7.85
N ALA A 122 -0.40 -17.32 7.86
CA ALA A 122 -0.40 -15.97 7.32
C ALA A 122 0.54 -15.03 8.11
N LEU A 123 0.50 -15.08 9.44
CA LEU A 123 1.39 -14.29 10.30
C LEU A 123 2.85 -14.67 10.08
N GLN A 124 3.16 -15.96 10.07
CA GLN A 124 4.52 -16.47 9.87
C GLN A 124 5.05 -16.12 8.47
N SER A 125 4.21 -16.26 7.44
CA SER A 125 4.55 -15.87 6.06
C SER A 125 4.84 -14.37 5.96
N THR A 126 4.07 -13.54 6.66
CA THR A 126 4.29 -12.09 6.72
C THR A 126 5.62 -11.74 7.39
N LEU A 127 5.92 -12.38 8.53
CA LEU A 127 7.20 -12.18 9.23
C LEU A 127 8.39 -12.63 8.38
N LEU A 128 8.29 -13.78 7.69
CA LEU A 128 9.32 -14.27 6.78
C LEU A 128 9.51 -13.34 5.57
N TYR A 129 8.42 -12.84 4.99
CA TYR A 129 8.48 -11.86 3.90
C TYR A 129 9.19 -10.58 4.35
N LEU A 130 8.80 -10.02 5.50
CA LEU A 130 9.43 -8.80 6.05
C LEU A 130 10.91 -9.05 6.34
N ARG A 131 11.23 -10.17 6.96
CA ARG A 131 12.62 -10.59 7.22
C ARG A 131 13.40 -10.64 5.90
N HIS A 132 12.92 -11.36 4.90
CA HIS A 132 13.59 -11.49 3.61
C HIS A 132 13.90 -10.12 2.98
N ASN A 133 12.91 -9.24 2.90
CA ASN A 133 13.09 -7.90 2.34
C ASN A 133 14.07 -7.04 3.15
N LEU A 134 14.06 -7.14 4.48
CA LEU A 134 14.97 -6.39 5.35
C LEU A 134 16.40 -6.98 5.39
N TYR A 135 16.59 -8.21 4.93
CA TYR A 135 17.90 -8.86 4.82
C TYR A 135 18.56 -8.70 3.46
N LEU A 136 17.88 -8.14 2.46
CA LEU A 136 18.49 -7.84 1.17
C LEU A 136 19.76 -6.97 1.35
N PRO A 137 20.81 -7.18 0.53
CA PRO A 137 22.04 -6.40 0.61
C PRO A 137 21.80 -4.94 0.22
N ASP A 138 20.86 -4.69 -0.68
CA ASP A 138 20.57 -3.37 -1.26
C ASP A 138 19.63 -2.50 -0.40
N CYS A 139 19.42 -2.87 0.87
CA CYS A 139 18.63 -2.06 1.80
C CYS A 139 19.35 -0.74 2.14
N TRP A 140 18.62 0.37 2.12
CA TRP A 140 19.18 1.68 2.44
C TRP A 140 19.55 1.82 3.92
N SER A 141 18.93 1.05 4.82
CA SER A 141 19.40 1.00 6.22
C SER A 141 20.74 0.30 6.40
N LYS A 142 21.26 -0.38 5.37
CA LYS A 142 22.62 -0.94 5.33
C LYS A 142 23.58 -0.08 4.51
N TRP A 143 23.12 1.05 3.99
CA TRP A 143 23.99 1.99 3.30
C TRP A 143 25.09 2.48 4.26
N HIS A 144 26.35 2.32 3.84
CA HIS A 144 27.55 2.47 4.68
C HIS A 144 27.51 1.67 6.00
N ASN A 145 27.14 0.38 5.95
CA ASN A 145 27.11 -0.48 7.15
C ASN A 145 28.49 -0.65 7.85
N THR A 146 29.58 -0.26 7.19
CA THR A 146 30.92 -0.27 7.80
C THR A 146 31.11 0.83 8.86
N LYS A 147 30.25 1.85 8.87
CA LYS A 147 30.31 2.97 9.81
C LYS A 147 29.17 2.90 10.81
N THR A 148 29.45 3.17 12.08
CA THR A 148 28.40 3.33 13.10
C THR A 148 27.56 4.59 12.83
N LEU A 149 26.34 4.68 13.39
CA LEU A 149 25.50 5.87 13.23
C LEU A 149 26.20 7.14 13.76
N SER A 150 26.93 7.02 14.87
CA SER A 150 27.73 8.11 15.44
C SER A 150 28.84 8.57 14.51
N GLU A 151 29.56 7.65 13.86
CA GLU A 151 30.56 7.99 12.84
C GLU A 151 29.93 8.67 11.63
N LEU A 152 28.73 8.24 11.22
CA LEU A 152 28.03 8.85 10.10
C LEU A 152 27.72 10.33 10.35
N TYR A 153 27.40 10.70 11.60
CA TYR A 153 27.18 12.11 11.99
C TYR A 153 28.44 12.97 11.99
N THR A 154 29.63 12.37 12.06
CA THR A 154 30.89 13.13 11.97
C THR A 154 31.26 13.52 10.54
N VAL A 155 30.66 12.86 9.55
CA VAL A 155 30.91 13.17 8.13
C VAL A 155 30.22 14.48 7.78
N PRO A 156 30.92 15.45 7.14
CA PRO A 156 30.27 16.67 6.68
C PRO A 156 29.07 16.37 5.78
N GLN A 157 27.92 16.94 6.14
CA GLN A 157 26.65 16.75 5.43
C GLN A 157 26.73 16.95 3.90
N PRO A 158 27.42 17.98 3.35
CA PRO A 158 27.48 18.15 1.88
C PRO A 158 28.25 17.01 1.20
N THR A 159 29.32 16.51 1.82
CA THR A 159 30.09 15.37 1.30
C THR A 159 29.24 14.11 1.30
N LEU A 160 28.52 13.87 2.40
CA LEU A 160 27.64 12.72 2.53
C LEU A 160 26.48 12.77 1.53
N ALA A 161 25.87 13.95 1.35
CA ALA A 161 24.81 14.14 0.37
C ALA A 161 25.29 13.83 -1.06
N LYS A 162 26.48 14.30 -1.44
CA LYS A 162 27.06 14.00 -2.74
C LYS A 162 27.28 12.50 -2.96
N GLN A 163 27.79 11.80 -1.94
CA GLN A 163 27.96 10.34 -1.97
C GLN A 163 26.60 9.63 -2.13
N LEU A 164 25.61 10.03 -1.34
CA LEU A 164 24.26 9.48 -1.40
C LEU A 164 23.64 9.63 -2.79
N ILE A 165 23.73 10.83 -3.39
CA ILE A 165 23.18 11.06 -4.74
C ILE A 165 23.88 10.20 -5.78
N ASN A 166 25.21 10.07 -5.72
CA ASN A 166 25.96 9.21 -6.62
C ASN A 166 25.52 7.74 -6.50
N ASP A 167 25.33 7.25 -5.27
CA ASP A 167 24.92 5.86 -5.04
C ASP A 167 23.47 5.62 -5.48
N ILE A 168 22.58 6.59 -5.30
CA ILE A 168 21.20 6.55 -5.84
C ILE A 168 21.23 6.44 -7.36
N GLN A 169 22.02 7.28 -8.02
CA GLN A 169 22.17 7.24 -9.47
C GLN A 169 22.73 5.89 -9.91
N HIS A 170 23.79 5.39 -9.28
CA HIS A 170 24.37 4.10 -9.62
C HIS A 170 23.36 2.95 -9.44
N THR A 171 22.55 2.99 -8.39
CA THR A 171 21.58 1.92 -8.07
C THR A 171 20.37 1.90 -9.01
N TYR A 172 19.86 3.06 -9.42
CA TYR A 172 18.60 3.16 -10.16
C TYR A 172 18.71 3.61 -11.61
N THR A 173 19.87 4.09 -12.07
CA THR A 173 20.03 4.51 -13.47
C THR A 173 19.95 3.31 -14.39
N LYS A 174 18.94 3.32 -15.26
CA LYS A 174 18.80 2.29 -16.28
C LYS A 174 19.70 2.62 -17.46
N LEU A 175 20.40 1.61 -17.98
CA LEU A 175 21.20 1.69 -19.19
C LEU A 175 20.40 2.21 -20.42
N SER A 176 19.09 2.03 -20.42
CA SER A 176 18.21 2.45 -21.51
C SER A 176 17.90 3.96 -21.53
N ASN A 177 18.09 4.69 -20.42
CA ASN A 177 17.80 6.13 -20.37
C ASN A 177 18.73 6.85 -19.37
N PRO A 178 19.98 7.13 -19.77
CA PRO A 178 20.97 7.77 -18.89
C PRO A 178 20.69 9.26 -18.63
N LEU A 179 19.82 9.89 -19.43
CA LEU A 179 19.47 11.31 -19.27
C LEU A 179 18.37 11.54 -18.23
N ASP A 180 17.75 10.47 -17.72
CA ASP A 180 16.70 10.58 -16.72
C ASP A 180 17.28 10.69 -15.31
N PHE A 181 17.55 11.93 -14.89
CA PHE A 181 18.01 12.24 -13.55
C PHE A 181 16.91 12.10 -12.47
N THR A 182 15.63 12.20 -12.83
CA THR A 182 14.54 12.33 -11.86
C THR A 182 14.03 10.98 -11.37
N THR A 183 13.93 9.99 -12.25
CA THR A 183 13.42 8.65 -11.90
C THR A 183 14.23 7.94 -10.81
N PRO A 184 15.58 7.99 -10.80
CA PRO A 184 16.39 7.45 -9.70
C PRO A 184 16.01 8.02 -8.33
N LEU A 185 15.81 9.34 -8.25
CA LEU A 185 15.49 10.02 -7.01
C LEU A 185 14.09 9.66 -6.50
N ILE A 186 13.11 9.59 -7.39
CA ILE A 186 11.74 9.17 -7.03
C ILE A 186 11.74 7.71 -6.55
N SER A 187 12.47 6.83 -7.24
CA SER A 187 12.57 5.41 -6.89
C SER A 187 13.21 5.22 -5.52
N PHE A 188 14.30 5.95 -5.25
CA PHE A 188 14.96 5.98 -3.96
C PHE A 188 14.01 6.38 -2.82
N VAL A 189 13.27 7.49 -2.95
CA VAL A 189 12.34 7.95 -1.91
C VAL A 189 11.28 6.89 -1.62
N ARG A 190 10.72 6.27 -2.67
CA ARG A 190 9.71 5.22 -2.51
C ARG A 190 10.26 4.00 -1.78
N ASP A 191 11.47 3.57 -2.12
CA ASP A 191 12.09 2.39 -1.51
C ASP A 191 12.46 2.65 -0.05
N LEU A 192 12.98 3.85 0.24
CA LEU A 192 13.27 4.32 1.60
C LEU A 192 12.00 4.33 2.48
N GLU A 193 10.89 4.90 1.99
CA GLU A 193 9.60 4.90 2.70
C GLU A 193 9.05 3.48 2.90
N THR A 194 9.22 2.62 1.90
CA THR A 194 8.79 1.22 1.97
C THR A 194 9.57 0.47 3.04
N GLU A 195 10.88 0.69 3.13
CA GLU A 195 11.75 0.08 4.12
C GLU A 195 11.42 0.56 5.55
N ILE A 196 11.20 1.87 5.75
CA ILE A 196 10.71 2.43 7.02
C ILE A 196 9.38 1.77 7.43
N LYS A 197 8.45 1.61 6.48
CA LYS A 197 7.17 0.95 6.72
C LYS A 197 7.36 -0.52 7.11
N TYR A 198 8.27 -1.24 6.47
CA TYR A 198 8.56 -2.65 6.78
C TYR A 198 9.15 -2.81 8.19
N LEU A 199 10.12 -1.98 8.58
CA LEU A 199 10.70 -2.00 9.94
C LEU A 199 9.64 -1.70 11.01
N ASN A 200 8.79 -0.69 10.79
CA ASN A 200 7.71 -0.36 11.72
C ASN A 200 6.66 -1.47 11.83
N LEU A 201 6.29 -2.08 10.70
CA LEU A 201 5.37 -3.21 10.68
C LEU A 201 5.95 -4.42 11.41
N TYR A 202 7.22 -4.75 11.15
CA TYR A 202 7.93 -5.85 11.83
C TYR A 202 7.95 -5.65 13.35
N LYS A 203 8.35 -4.46 13.81
CA LYS A 203 8.33 -4.07 15.23
C LYS A 203 6.92 -4.16 15.84
N SER A 204 5.89 -3.69 15.13
CA SER A 204 4.51 -3.75 15.60
C SER A 204 4.00 -5.19 15.74
N LEU A 205 4.27 -6.04 14.75
CA LEU A 205 3.88 -7.45 14.79
C LEU A 205 4.53 -8.18 15.94
N ILE A 206 5.84 -8.01 16.16
CA ILE A 206 6.53 -8.66 17.27
C ILE A 206 6.02 -8.17 18.63
N LYS A 207 5.79 -6.85 18.79
CA LYS A 207 5.17 -6.32 20.01
C LYS A 207 3.82 -6.96 20.31
N LYS A 208 3.00 -7.19 19.27
CA LYS A 208 1.72 -7.93 19.43
C LYS A 208 2.00 -9.38 19.84
N VAL A 209 2.85 -10.11 19.13
CA VAL A 209 3.22 -11.51 19.45
C VAL A 209 3.68 -11.64 20.92
N GLN A 210 4.51 -10.70 21.39
CA GLN A 210 4.97 -10.60 22.77
C GLN A 210 3.84 -10.30 23.77
N LEU A 211 2.96 -9.35 23.45
CA LEU A 211 1.79 -9.00 24.27
C LEU A 211 0.88 -10.22 24.52
N TYR A 212 0.67 -11.05 23.49
CA TYR A 212 -0.17 -12.24 23.59
C TYR A 212 0.57 -13.48 24.10
N LYS A 213 1.86 -13.35 24.46
CA LYS A 213 2.71 -14.44 24.99
C LYS A 213 2.77 -15.68 24.08
N ILE A 214 2.65 -15.48 22.76
CA ILE A 214 2.73 -16.55 21.75
C ILE A 214 4.14 -16.72 21.16
N ASN A 215 5.16 -16.10 21.78
CA ASN A 215 6.56 -16.17 21.37
C ASN A 215 7.11 -17.60 21.26
N ARG A 216 6.54 -18.56 22.00
CA ARG A 216 6.99 -19.97 21.93
C ARG A 216 6.63 -20.66 20.62
N ILE A 217 5.62 -20.16 19.91
CA ILE A 217 5.06 -20.79 18.71
C ILE A 217 5.47 -20.02 17.44
N ILE A 218 5.60 -18.70 17.55
CA ILE A 218 5.98 -17.81 16.44
C ILE A 218 7.50 -17.63 16.43
N TRP A 219 8.13 -17.95 15.31
CA TRP A 219 9.56 -17.73 15.12
C TRP A 219 9.80 -16.36 14.48
N PHE A 220 10.58 -15.53 15.14
CA PHE A 220 11.06 -14.25 14.62
C PHE A 220 12.54 -14.05 14.97
N ASP A 221 13.19 -13.09 14.32
CA ASP A 221 14.61 -12.82 14.48
C ASP A 221 14.81 -11.71 15.53
N ASP A 222 15.29 -12.09 16.72
CA ASP A 222 15.54 -11.18 17.84
C ASP A 222 16.60 -10.13 17.50
N LYS A 223 17.66 -10.53 16.77
CA LYS A 223 18.71 -9.61 16.35
C LYS A 223 18.17 -8.52 15.44
N LEU A 224 17.30 -8.88 14.48
CA LEU A 224 16.65 -7.88 13.62
C LEU A 224 15.75 -6.93 14.43
N LEU A 225 15.10 -7.40 15.50
CA LEU A 225 14.30 -6.55 16.38
C LEU A 225 15.18 -5.57 17.16
N GLU A 226 16.32 -6.02 17.68
CA GLU A 226 17.30 -5.20 18.40
C GLU A 226 17.93 -4.13 17.49
N GLU A 227 18.21 -4.45 16.23
CA GLU A 227 18.78 -3.53 15.24
C GLU A 227 17.75 -2.53 14.67
N THR A 228 16.45 -2.86 14.73
CA THR A 228 15.37 -2.03 14.16
C THR A 228 15.42 -0.54 14.56
N PRO A 229 15.60 -0.13 15.83
CA PRO A 229 15.70 1.28 16.19
C PRO A 229 16.87 2.00 15.51
N ASP A 230 18.05 1.38 15.44
CA ASP A 230 19.22 1.98 14.77
C ASP A 230 18.99 2.12 13.27
N ARG A 231 18.45 1.07 12.62
CA ARG A 231 18.08 1.09 11.20
C ARG A 231 17.08 2.20 10.89
N LEU A 232 16.08 2.40 11.75
CA LEU A 232 15.10 3.50 11.61
C LEU A 232 15.76 4.89 11.74
N HIS A 233 16.65 5.09 12.71
CA HIS A 233 17.38 6.36 12.85
C HIS A 233 18.27 6.64 11.65
N ARG A 234 18.98 5.62 11.15
CA ARG A 234 19.81 5.75 9.95
C ARG A 234 18.98 6.14 8.74
N LEU A 235 17.85 5.47 8.50
CA LEU A 235 16.94 5.83 7.39
C LEU A 235 16.40 7.26 7.53
N ALA A 236 16.05 7.69 8.74
CA ALA A 236 15.61 9.06 8.99
C ALA A 236 16.72 10.08 8.69
N TYR A 237 17.95 9.78 9.07
CA TYR A 237 19.10 10.63 8.76
C TYR A 237 19.37 10.71 7.26
N ILE A 238 19.44 9.57 6.56
CA ILE A 238 19.60 9.49 5.10
C ILE A 238 18.51 10.32 4.40
N LYS A 239 17.25 10.17 4.83
CA LYS A 239 16.10 10.92 4.31
C LYS A 239 16.30 12.43 4.49
N ASN A 240 16.71 12.87 5.68
CA ASN A 240 16.95 14.28 5.96
C ASN A 240 18.12 14.83 5.12
N THR A 241 19.24 14.09 5.01
CA THR A 241 20.38 14.48 4.17
C THR A 241 19.95 14.68 2.71
N PHE A 242 19.16 13.75 2.18
CA PHE A 242 18.60 13.85 0.83
C PHE A 242 17.70 15.09 0.65
N PHE A 243 16.80 15.36 1.60
CA PHE A 243 15.90 16.51 1.49
C PHE A 243 16.62 17.85 1.66
N THR A 244 17.61 17.96 2.54
CA THR A 244 18.45 19.15 2.65
C THR A 244 19.15 19.41 1.32
N TRP A 245 19.76 18.38 0.72
CA TRP A 245 20.39 18.49 -0.59
C TRP A 245 19.41 18.98 -1.68
N LEU A 246 18.18 18.45 -1.71
CA LEU A 246 17.15 18.89 -2.65
C LEU A 246 16.78 20.37 -2.48
N VAL A 247 16.72 20.87 -1.23
CA VAL A 247 16.41 22.28 -0.96
C VAL A 247 17.53 23.17 -1.49
N ASP A 248 18.78 22.83 -1.21
CA ASP A 248 19.94 23.62 -1.63
C ASP A 248 20.02 23.74 -3.16
N HIS A 249 19.72 22.66 -3.90
CA HIS A 249 19.82 22.63 -5.36
C HIS A 249 18.58 23.19 -6.07
N LYS A 250 17.40 23.18 -5.44
CA LYS A 250 16.22 23.85 -6.00
C LYS A 250 16.36 25.38 -6.00
N ILE A 251 17.11 25.94 -5.05
CA ILE A 251 17.38 27.37 -4.97
C ILE A 251 18.26 27.84 -6.15
N GLU A 252 19.13 26.97 -6.67
CA GLU A 252 20.01 27.31 -7.79
C GLU A 252 19.27 27.38 -9.14
N ILE A 253 18.24 26.55 -9.35
CA ILE A 253 17.45 26.57 -10.59
C ILE A 253 16.58 27.85 -10.68
N GLN A 254 16.28 28.49 -9.56
CA GLN A 254 15.44 29.69 -9.49
C GLN A 254 16.22 31.01 -9.43
N LYS A 255 17.55 31.02 -9.51
CA LYS A 255 18.29 32.27 -9.74
C LYS A 255 18.30 32.57 -11.25
N PRO A 256 17.42 33.45 -11.78
CA PRO A 256 17.62 33.97 -13.12
C PRO A 256 18.98 34.66 -13.17
N LEU A 257 19.76 34.37 -14.22
CA LEU A 257 20.97 35.10 -14.57
C LEU A 257 20.57 36.57 -14.75
N LEU A 258 20.86 37.40 -13.74
CA LEU A 258 20.87 38.86 -13.81
C LEU A 258 22.28 39.32 -14.16
#